data_AF-A0A381RHC7-F1
#
_entry.id   AF-A0A381RHC7-F1
#
_cell.length_a   1.000
_cell.length_b   1.000
_cell.length_c   1.000
_cell.angle_alpha   90.00
_cell.angle_beta   90.00
_cell.angle_gamma   90.00
#
_symmetry.space_group_name_H-M   'P 1'
#
loop_
_entity.id
_entity.type
_entity.pdbx_description
1 polymer ?
#
loop_
_entity_poly.entity_id
_entity_poly.type
_entity_poly.pdbx_seq_one_letter_code
_entity_poly.pdbx_strand_id
1 'polypeptide(L)'
;MPIIINDKIFLNKFIQTSLILLSISYSIFIIWPISCEPVMRSITHNPLYFLYGAVEIEWLKQNGFPSVHVTISIFTSLVLGQYKPQFQIIFLVCGFLVFLSTFLAKQHFIADSISGLLLSGLGYLHWKRSMQSV
;
A
#
# COMPACT_ATOMS: atom_id res chain seq x y z
N MET A 1 7.41 -0.25 15.16
CA MET A 1 6.48 -1.40 15.30
C MET A 1 6.60 -2.19 16.60
N PRO A 2 7.79 -2.60 17.09
CA PRO A 2 7.88 -3.31 18.38
C PRO A 2 7.45 -2.46 19.59
N ILE A 3 7.28 -1.14 19.41
CA ILE A 3 6.75 -0.22 20.42
C ILE A 3 5.21 -0.31 20.54
N ILE A 4 4.52 -0.71 19.48
CA ILE A 4 3.04 -0.79 19.44
C ILE A 4 2.59 -2.21 19.69
N ILE A 5 3.21 -3.20 19.04
CA ILE A 5 2.85 -4.62 19.14
C ILE A 5 3.84 -5.31 20.08
N ASN A 6 3.34 -5.75 21.24
CA ASN A 6 4.14 -6.48 22.23
C ASN A 6 4.06 -8.01 22.05
N ASP A 7 3.09 -8.48 21.26
CA ASP A 7 2.90 -9.90 20.98
C ASP A 7 3.81 -10.36 19.83
N LYS A 8 4.75 -11.25 20.14
CA LYS A 8 5.73 -11.78 19.18
C LYS A 8 5.08 -12.63 18.09
N ILE A 9 4.06 -13.42 18.42
CA ILE A 9 3.37 -14.27 17.45
C ILE A 9 2.60 -13.39 16.48
N PHE A 10 1.86 -12.41 17.01
CA PHE A 10 1.15 -11.42 16.22
C PHE A 10 2.10 -10.67 15.27
N LEU A 11 3.21 -10.16 15.80
CA LEU A 11 4.21 -9.43 15.02
C LEU A 11 4.82 -10.30 13.91
N ASN A 12 5.16 -11.55 14.20
CA ASN A 12 5.71 -12.48 13.21
C ASN A 12 4.71 -12.77 12.09
N LYS A 13 3.43 -13.01 12.42
CA LYS A 13 2.39 -13.22 11.40
C LYS A 13 2.14 -11.97 10.55
N PHE A 14 2.19 -10.80 11.16
CA PHE A 14 2.11 -9.52 10.45
C PHE A 14 3.28 -9.34 9.46
N ILE A 15 4.52 -9.58 9.92
CA ILE A 15 5.72 -9.47 9.09
C ILE A 15 5.66 -10.48 7.94
N GLN A 16 5.35 -11.74 8.24
CA GLN A 16 5.26 -12.80 7.24
C GLN A 16 4.23 -12.46 6.16
N THR A 17 3.03 -11.99 6.55
CA THR A 17 2.00 -11.61 5.58
C THR A 17 2.45 -10.39 4.76
N SER A 18 3.06 -9.38 5.39
CA SER A 18 3.62 -8.22 4.68
C SER A 18 4.66 -8.61 3.63
N LEU A 19 5.54 -9.57 3.95
CA LEU A 19 6.54 -10.09 3.00
C LEU A 19 5.91 -10.82 1.82
N ILE A 20 4.83 -11.59 2.06
CA ILE A 20 4.07 -12.24 0.98
C ILE A 20 3.45 -11.20 0.06
N LEU A 21 2.79 -10.18 0.63
CA LEU A 21 2.17 -9.10 -0.13
C LEU A 21 3.21 -8.33 -0.97
N LEU A 22 4.36 -7.98 -0.38
CA LEU A 22 5.48 -7.36 -1.10
C LEU A 22 5.98 -8.25 -2.24
N SER A 23 6.16 -9.55 -1.97
CA SER A 23 6.67 -10.50 -2.96
C SER A 23 5.74 -10.62 -4.17
N ILE A 24 4.42 -10.64 -3.93
CA ILE A 24 3.41 -10.65 -5.00
C ILE A 24 3.52 -9.36 -5.81
N SER A 25 3.51 -8.19 -5.15
CA SER A 25 3.59 -6.90 -5.83
C SER A 25 4.87 -6.76 -6.66
N TYR A 26 6.03 -7.11 -6.11
CA TYR A 26 7.30 -7.04 -6.83
C TYR A 26 7.39 -8.05 -7.97
N SER A 27 6.84 -9.26 -7.81
CA SER A 27 6.82 -10.25 -8.88
C SER A 27 6.02 -9.76 -10.08
N ILE A 28 4.84 -9.16 -9.84
CA ILE A 28 4.01 -8.56 -10.90
C ILE A 28 4.75 -7.39 -11.56
N PHE A 29 5.38 -6.52 -10.76
CA PHE A 29 6.17 -5.40 -11.26
C PHE A 29 7.33 -5.84 -12.17
N ILE A 30 8.05 -6.91 -11.80
CA ILE A 30 9.19 -7.44 -12.57
C ILE A 30 8.71 -8.11 -13.88
N ILE A 31 7.63 -8.91 -13.82
CA ILE A 31 7.13 -9.67 -14.97
C ILE A 31 6.34 -8.77 -15.94
N TRP A 32 5.65 -7.77 -15.42
CA TRP A 32 4.74 -6.91 -16.17
C TRP A 32 5.00 -5.41 -15.87
N PRO A 33 6.10 -4.85 -16.39
CA PRO A 33 6.34 -3.42 -16.30
C PRO A 33 5.49 -2.66 -17.34
N ILE A 34 4.38 -2.05 -16.93
CA ILE A 34 3.66 -1.05 -17.76
C ILE A 34 4.35 0.31 -17.56
N SER A 35 4.35 1.20 -18.55
CA SER A 35 4.82 2.58 -18.35
C SER A 35 3.71 3.46 -17.76
N CYS A 36 4.03 4.30 -16.77
CA CYS A 36 3.11 5.32 -16.24
C CYS A 36 3.18 6.66 -17.02
N GLU A 37 4.02 6.72 -18.05
CA GLU A 37 4.24 7.91 -18.88
C GLU A 37 2.95 8.49 -19.50
N PRO A 38 1.95 7.69 -19.96
CA PRO A 38 0.68 8.24 -20.46
C PRO A 38 -0.11 9.02 -19.39
N VAL A 39 -0.05 8.59 -18.13
CA VAL A 39 -0.73 9.28 -17.00
C VAL A 39 0.02 10.56 -16.67
N MET A 40 1.34 10.51 -16.63
CA MET A 40 2.17 11.68 -16.33
C MET A 40 2.01 12.80 -17.37
N ARG A 41 1.82 12.46 -18.66
CA ARG A 41 1.54 13.45 -19.72
C ARG A 41 0.20 14.16 -19.54
N SER A 42 -0.72 13.63 -18.72
CA SER A 42 -1.99 14.28 -18.39
C SER A 42 -1.89 15.29 -17.24
N ILE A 43 -0.71 15.45 -16.63
CA ILE A 43 -0.48 16.40 -15.54
C ILE A 43 -0.34 17.81 -16.11
N THR A 44 -1.34 18.67 -15.87
CA THR A 44 -1.23 20.11 -16.11
C THR A 44 -0.42 20.79 -15.01
N HIS A 45 0.39 21.79 -15.39
CA HIS A 45 1.14 22.61 -14.44
C HIS A 45 0.18 23.27 -13.44
N ASN A 46 0.48 23.11 -12.16
CA ASN A 46 -0.28 23.68 -11.05
C ASN A 46 0.69 24.22 -9.97
N PRO A 47 0.24 25.05 -9.02
CA PRO A 47 1.13 25.63 -8.01
C PRO A 47 1.89 24.61 -7.14
N LEU A 48 1.41 23.36 -7.09
CA LEU A 48 2.03 22.26 -6.36
C LEU A 48 2.93 21.40 -7.25
N TYR A 49 3.21 21.81 -8.50
CA TYR A 49 3.98 21.04 -9.47
C TYR A 49 5.39 20.67 -8.96
N PHE A 50 6.00 21.53 -8.13
CA PHE A 50 7.31 21.25 -7.52
C PHE A 50 7.32 20.00 -6.62
N LEU A 51 6.17 19.64 -6.03
CA LEU A 51 6.05 18.42 -5.22
C LEU A 51 6.07 17.15 -6.09
N TYR A 52 5.65 17.24 -7.34
CA TYR A 52 5.70 16.11 -8.26
C TYR A 52 7.16 15.74 -8.58
N GLY A 53 8.01 16.76 -8.82
CA GLY A 53 9.45 16.55 -9.05
C GLY A 53 10.20 15.96 -7.86
N ALA A 54 9.69 16.09 -6.63
CA ALA A 54 10.27 15.45 -5.45
C ALA A 54 10.01 13.93 -5.39
N VAL A 55 9.01 13.46 -6.14
CA VAL A 55 8.59 12.05 -6.19
C VAL A 55 8.86 11.42 -7.56
N GLU A 56 9.16 12.22 -8.58
CA GLU A 56 9.49 11.76 -9.92
C GLU A 56 10.95 11.30 -10.00
N ILE A 57 11.15 9.99 -10.12
CA ILE A 57 12.46 9.41 -10.46
C ILE A 57 12.44 9.14 -11.95
N GLU A 58 13.28 9.85 -12.71
CA GLU A 58 13.22 9.90 -14.18
C GLU A 58 13.35 8.52 -14.86
N TRP A 59 14.11 7.60 -14.25
CA TRP A 59 14.27 6.22 -14.69
C TRP A 59 13.12 5.28 -14.28
N LEU A 60 12.33 5.64 -13.27
CA LEU A 60 11.29 4.79 -12.67
C LEU A 60 9.88 5.19 -13.16
N LYS A 61 9.72 5.38 -14.48
CA LYS A 61 8.42 5.64 -15.12
C LYS A 61 7.63 4.36 -15.37
N GLN A 62 7.68 3.41 -14.44
CA GLN A 62 6.95 2.15 -14.50
C GLN A 62 5.72 2.21 -13.60
N ASN A 63 4.65 1.56 -14.05
CA ASN A 63 3.38 1.48 -13.40
C ASN A 63 3.49 0.55 -12.17
N GLY A 64 3.05 1.04 -11.02
CA GLY A 64 3.16 0.33 -9.76
C GLY A 64 1.99 -0.63 -9.51
N PHE A 65 1.58 -1.44 -10.49
CA PHE A 65 0.49 -2.40 -10.33
C PHE A 65 0.96 -3.68 -9.60
N PRO A 66 0.30 -4.13 -8.52
CA PRO A 66 -0.66 -3.42 -7.66
C PRO A 66 0.06 -2.44 -6.72
N SER A 67 -0.63 -1.37 -6.31
CA SER A 67 0.01 -0.31 -5.51
C SER A 67 0.50 -0.84 -4.16
N VAL A 68 1.82 -0.92 -3.98
CA VAL A 68 2.47 -1.37 -2.73
C VAL A 68 2.11 -0.45 -1.56
N HIS A 69 2.10 0.86 -1.81
CA HIS A 69 1.72 1.87 -0.81
C HIS A 69 0.31 1.62 -0.29
N VAL A 70 -0.67 1.47 -1.18
CA VAL A 70 -2.05 1.15 -0.77
C VAL A 70 -2.10 -0.21 -0.08
N THR A 71 -1.46 -1.23 -0.66
CA THR A 71 -1.49 -2.60 -0.14
C THR A 71 -1.02 -2.68 1.30
N ILE A 72 0.16 -2.14 1.59
CA ILE A 72 0.77 -2.22 2.92
C ILE A 72 0.13 -1.26 3.90
N SER A 73 -0.20 -0.03 3.50
CA SER A 73 -0.83 0.93 4.42
C SER A 73 -2.21 0.46 4.85
N ILE A 74 -3.06 0.00 3.92
CA ILE A 74 -4.40 -0.49 4.27
C ILE A 74 -4.31 -1.79 5.08
N PHE A 75 -3.46 -2.74 4.69
CA PHE A 75 -3.22 -3.96 5.46
C PHE A 75 -2.78 -3.64 6.90
N THR A 76 -1.80 -2.75 7.05
CA THR A 76 -1.29 -2.31 8.35
C THR A 76 -2.38 -1.63 9.17
N SER A 77 -3.18 -0.75 8.56
CA SER A 77 -4.29 -0.08 9.23
C SER A 77 -5.35 -1.06 9.75
N LEU A 78 -5.70 -2.08 8.96
CA LEU A 78 -6.65 -3.12 9.36
C LEU A 78 -6.11 -3.96 10.53
N VAL A 79 -4.86 -4.42 10.43
CA VAL A 79 -4.22 -5.24 11.46
C VAL A 79 -4.05 -4.46 12.77
N LEU A 80 -3.55 -3.23 12.71
CA LEU A 80 -3.40 -2.38 13.90
C LEU A 80 -4.74 -1.98 14.50
N GLY A 81 -5.75 -1.73 13.67
CA GLY A 81 -7.12 -1.48 14.13
C GLY A 81 -7.70 -2.66 14.90
N GLN A 82 -7.39 -3.90 14.50
CA GLN A 82 -7.78 -5.08 15.27
C GLN A 82 -6.95 -5.24 16.55
N TYR A 83 -5.65 -4.91 16.53
CA TYR A 83 -4.78 -5.02 17.70
C TYR A 83 -5.09 -3.98 18.80
N LYS A 84 -5.42 -2.74 18.39
CA LYS A 84 -5.80 -1.64 19.29
C LYS A 84 -7.12 -1.00 18.80
N PRO A 85 -8.27 -1.62 19.11
CA PRO A 85 -9.58 -1.15 18.66
C PRO A 85 -9.90 0.31 19.01
N GLN A 86 -9.39 0.78 20.16
CA GLN A 86 -9.53 2.17 20.61
C GLN A 86 -8.98 3.21 19.62
N PHE A 87 -8.04 2.82 18.74
CA PHE A 87 -7.45 3.69 17.72
C PHE A 87 -7.79 3.25 16.29
N GLN A 88 -8.74 2.33 16.12
CA GLN A 88 -9.09 1.75 14.81
C GLN A 88 -9.40 2.82 13.76
N ILE A 89 -10.21 3.82 14.13
CA ILE A 89 -10.58 4.92 13.22
C ILE A 89 -9.33 5.70 12.78
N ILE A 90 -8.42 6.00 13.70
CA ILE A 90 -7.17 6.72 13.39
C ILE A 90 -6.36 5.92 12.37
N PHE A 91 -6.17 4.61 12.60
CA PHE A 91 -5.45 3.77 11.65
C PHE A 91 -6.11 3.71 10.28
N LEU A 92 -7.44 3.57 10.22
CA LEU A 92 -8.18 3.56 8.96
C LEU A 92 -8.08 4.89 8.23
N VAL A 93 -8.18 6.01 8.94
CA VAL A 93 -7.99 7.36 8.36
C VAL A 93 -6.58 7.50 7.80
N CYS A 94 -5.54 7.09 8.53
CA CYS A 94 -4.17 7.11 8.02
C CYS A 94 -4.01 6.27 6.74
N GLY A 95 -4.58 5.06 6.71
CA GLY A 95 -4.54 4.20 5.53
C GLY A 95 -5.28 4.83 4.34
N PHE A 96 -6.43 5.43 4.60
CA PHE A 96 -7.22 6.14 3.59
C PHE A 96 -6.51 7.39 3.06
N LEU A 97 -5.80 8.14 3.91
CA LEU A 97 -5.00 9.29 3.49
C LEU A 97 -3.85 8.86 2.57
N VAL A 98 -3.19 7.73 2.83
CA VAL A 98 -2.19 7.17 1.92
C VAL A 98 -2.83 6.74 0.59
N PHE A 99 -4.01 6.10 0.64
CA PHE A 99 -4.75 5.80 -0.58
C PHE A 99 -5.02 7.08 -1.39
N LEU A 100 -5.53 8.14 -0.76
CA LEU A 100 -5.79 9.40 -1.44
C LEU A 100 -4.52 10.06 -2.00
N SER A 101 -3.40 9.98 -1.28
CA SER A 101 -2.12 10.56 -1.74
C SER A 101 -1.61 9.92 -3.02
N THR A 102 -1.89 8.63 -3.26
CA THR A 102 -1.50 7.95 -4.51
C THR A 102 -2.14 8.55 -5.76
N PHE A 103 -3.34 9.15 -5.64
CA PHE A 103 -4.02 9.83 -6.74
C PHE A 103 -3.59 11.30 -6.87
N LEU A 104 -3.34 11.96 -5.74
CA LEU A 104 -2.88 13.36 -5.73
C LEU A 104 -1.51 13.52 -6.39
N ALA A 105 -0.64 12.51 -6.28
CA ALA A 105 0.64 12.49 -6.98
C ALA A 105 0.51 12.23 -8.49
N LYS A 106 -0.68 11.86 -9.01
CA LYS A 106 -0.94 11.47 -10.41
C LYS A 106 0.06 10.45 -11.00
N GLN A 107 0.65 9.61 -10.15
CA GLN A 107 1.64 8.60 -10.53
C GLN A 107 1.02 7.20 -10.74
N HIS A 108 -0.23 7.00 -10.34
CA HIS A 108 -0.92 5.71 -10.39
C HIS A 108 -2.17 5.77 -11.26
N PHE A 109 -2.40 4.71 -12.02
CA PHE A 109 -3.73 4.46 -12.57
C PHE A 109 -4.67 4.07 -11.43
N ILE A 110 -5.96 4.39 -11.58
CA ILE A 110 -6.99 4.01 -10.60
C ILE A 110 -6.98 2.48 -10.36
N ALA A 111 -6.67 1.70 -11.40
CA ALA A 111 -6.54 0.26 -11.33
C ALA A 111 -5.44 -0.22 -10.35
N ASP A 112 -4.34 0.52 -10.18
CA ASP A 112 -3.25 0.14 -9.27
C ASP A 112 -3.70 0.26 -7.81
N SER A 113 -4.45 1.31 -7.50
CA SER A 113 -4.96 1.54 -6.15
C SER A 113 -6.12 0.60 -5.81
N ILE A 114 -7.00 0.28 -6.78
CA ILE A 114 -8.05 -0.74 -6.58
C ILE A 114 -7.44 -2.12 -6.35
N SER A 115 -6.47 -2.52 -7.17
CA SER A 115 -5.77 -3.80 -6.99
C SER A 115 -5.00 -3.86 -5.68
N GLY A 116 -4.40 -2.74 -5.24
CA GLY A 116 -3.80 -2.63 -3.92
C GLY A 116 -4.81 -2.80 -2.77
N LEU A 117 -6.01 -2.22 -2.88
CA LEU A 117 -7.10 -2.43 -1.91
C LEU A 117 -7.51 -3.91 -1.84
N LEU A 118 -7.75 -4.54 -3.00
CA LEU A 118 -8.11 -5.96 -3.07
C LEU A 118 -7.03 -6.84 -2.44
N LEU A 119 -5.77 -6.61 -2.82
CA LEU A 119 -4.63 -7.37 -2.30
C LEU A 119 -4.45 -7.18 -0.79
N SER A 120 -4.66 -5.96 -0.27
CA SER A 120 -4.65 -5.70 1.17
C SER A 120 -5.74 -6.46 1.92
N GLY A 121 -6.95 -6.53 1.34
CA GLY A 121 -8.07 -7.27 1.91
C GLY A 121 -7.81 -8.78 1.94
N LEU A 122 -7.28 -9.34 0.85
CA LEU A 122 -6.84 -10.73 0.80
C LEU A 122 -5.74 -11.02 1.83
N GLY A 123 -4.76 -10.12 1.94
CA GLY A 123 -3.70 -10.18 2.94
C GLY A 123 -4.25 -10.18 4.37
N TYR A 124 -5.19 -9.30 4.67
CA TYR A 124 -5.85 -9.24 5.98
C TYR A 124 -6.60 -10.54 6.30
N LEU A 125 -7.34 -11.10 5.33
CA LEU A 125 -8.03 -12.39 5.50
C LEU A 125 -7.04 -13.54 5.73
N HIS A 126 -5.96 -13.60 4.96
CA HIS A 126 -4.89 -14.59 5.13
C HIS A 126 -4.25 -14.49 6.52
N TRP A 127 -3.88 -13.27 6.93
CA TRP A 127 -3.31 -13.00 8.24
C TRP A 127 -4.27 -13.43 9.36
N LYS A 128 -5.55 -13.06 9.27
CA LYS A 128 -6.58 -13.41 10.26
C LYS A 128 -6.73 -14.92 10.42
N ARG A 129 -6.72 -15.69 9.31
CA ARG A 129 -6.73 -17.16 9.35
C ARG A 129 -5.47 -17.72 10.01
N SER A 130 -4.30 -17.15 9.70
CA SER A 130 -3.02 -17.58 10.28
C SER A 130 -2.91 -17.35 11.80
N MET A 131 -3.69 -16.41 12.33
CA MET A 131 -3.81 -16.16 13.77
C MET A 131 -4.77 -17.14 14.47
N GLN A 132 -5.73 -17.73 13.76
CA GLN A 132 -6.66 -18.74 14.32
C GLN A 132 -6.04 -20.14 14.41
N SER A 133 -4.96 -20.39 13.66
CA SER A 133 -4.24 -21.67 13.62
C SER A 133 -3.18 -21.82 14.72
N VAL A 134 -3.06 -20.84 15.61
CA VAL A 134 -2.12 -20.82 16.75
C VAL A 134 -2.93 -20.91 18.03
#